data_AF-A0A0Q4CRX7-F1
#
_entry.id   AF-A0A0Q4CRX7-F1
#
_cell.length_a   1.000
_cell.length_b   1.000
_cell.length_c   1.000
_cell.angle_alpha   90.00
_cell.angle_beta   90.00
_cell.angle_gamma   90.00
#
_symmetry.space_group_name_H-M   'P 1'
#
loop_
_entity.id
_entity.type
_entity.pdbx_description
1 polymer ?
#
loop_
_entity_poly.entity_id
_entity_poly.type
_entity_poly.pdbx_seq_one_letter_code
_entity_poly.pdbx_strand_id
1 'polypeptide(L)'
;MPRRIATLALVVAIHVAILWLLLRIAPTIMSPPPGEKSPLVVDMLPADQVAPAATPAKQVQRKAAAGSASTTTPVTPVAPPPDIPPPPPVPVTPSNDVWSKVIPMTGRDFARAAITPGTRSASEGTGRSDATGDSGDGDADSDAGGGSGGGERLYAADWHRRPTHAELSTYLPRHAQPGWGEVACRTIPNNQVTDCREIGQSARGSGLAGAVRQAAWQFRILPPRVGGKPLIGSWVRIRITYTDAGAAVE
;
A
#
# COMPACT_ATOMS: atom_id res chain seq x y z
N MET A 1 -16.52 27.68 -54.44
CA MET A 1 -17.53 26.79 -53.82
C MET A 1 -17.18 25.29 -53.82
N PRO A 2 -16.50 24.67 -54.81
CA PRO A 2 -16.37 23.20 -54.85
C PRO A 2 -15.51 22.60 -53.73
N ARG A 3 -14.50 23.33 -53.23
CA ARG A 3 -13.63 22.89 -52.13
C ARG A 3 -14.37 22.71 -50.80
N ARG A 4 -15.37 23.54 -50.49
CA ARG A 4 -16.14 23.46 -49.24
C ARG A 4 -17.14 22.31 -49.24
N ILE A 5 -17.68 21.98 -50.42
CA ILE A 5 -18.54 20.82 -50.62
C ILE A 5 -17.73 19.53 -50.52
N ALA A 6 -16.53 19.50 -51.11
CA ALA A 6 -15.62 18.35 -50.99
C ALA A 6 -15.20 18.07 -49.54
N THR A 7 -14.89 19.11 -48.75
CA THR A 7 -14.56 18.94 -47.33
C THR A 7 -15.75 18.46 -46.51
N LEU A 8 -16.95 18.98 -46.76
CA LEU A 8 -18.17 18.52 -46.08
C LEU A 8 -18.47 17.05 -46.41
N ALA A 9 -18.37 16.66 -47.69
CA ALA A 9 -18.57 15.29 -48.11
C ALA A 9 -17.56 14.32 -47.47
N LEU A 10 -16.27 14.72 -47.37
CA LEU A 10 -15.23 13.94 -46.71
C LEU A 10 -15.52 13.75 -45.22
N VAL A 11 -15.92 14.82 -44.52
CA VAL A 11 -16.24 14.76 -43.09
C VAL A 11 -17.43 13.84 -42.84
N VAL A 12 -18.49 13.95 -43.64
CA VAL A 12 -19.66 13.06 -43.54
C VAL A 12 -19.27 11.61 -43.79
N ALA A 13 -18.47 11.34 -44.82
CA ALA A 13 -18.01 9.99 -45.14
C ALA A 13 -17.19 9.37 -43.98
N ILE A 14 -16.33 10.15 -43.33
CA ILE A 14 -15.56 9.70 -42.17
C ILE A 14 -16.48 9.36 -41.00
N HIS A 15 -17.48 10.19 -40.69
CA HIS A 15 -18.41 9.92 -39.59
C HIS A 15 -19.24 8.65 -39.85
N VAL A 16 -19.70 8.45 -41.09
CA VAL A 16 -20.43 7.24 -41.48
C VAL A 16 -19.53 6.00 -41.36
N ALA A 17 -18.27 6.09 -41.79
CA ALA A 17 -17.31 5.00 -41.66
C ALA A 17 -17.01 4.64 -40.20
N ILE A 18 -16.85 5.65 -39.33
CA ILE A 18 -16.64 5.45 -37.89
C ILE A 18 -17.87 4.79 -37.24
N LEU A 19 -19.08 5.28 -37.53
CA LEU A 19 -20.32 4.67 -37.02
C LEU A 19 -20.44 3.22 -37.47
N TRP A 20 -20.18 2.94 -38.75
CA TRP A 20 -20.21 1.58 -39.29
C TRP A 20 -19.20 0.65 -38.61
N LEU A 21 -17.98 1.15 -38.36
CA LEU A 21 -16.94 0.42 -37.63
C LEU A 21 -17.37 0.14 -36.18
N LEU A 22 -17.95 1.13 -35.49
CA LEU A 22 -18.47 0.97 -34.14
C LEU A 22 -19.60 -0.06 -34.07
N LEU A 23 -20.52 -0.08 -35.05
CA LEU A 23 -21.57 -1.11 -35.12
C LEU A 23 -21.01 -2.51 -35.42
N ARG A 24 -19.91 -2.62 -36.16
CA ARG A 24 -19.23 -3.90 -36.44
C ARG A 24 -18.48 -4.46 -35.23
N ILE A 25 -17.92 -3.57 -34.40
CA ILE A 25 -17.14 -3.93 -33.21
C ILE A 25 -18.05 -4.05 -31.98
N ALA A 26 -19.25 -3.49 -32.01
CA ALA A 26 -20.19 -3.51 -30.89
C ALA A 26 -20.37 -4.95 -30.38
N PRO A 27 -19.86 -5.27 -29.17
CA PRO A 27 -20.20 -6.53 -28.53
C PRO A 27 -21.69 -6.50 -28.26
N THR A 28 -22.39 -7.62 -28.42
CA THR A 28 -23.81 -7.74 -28.11
C THR A 28 -24.03 -7.55 -26.61
N ILE A 29 -24.15 -6.31 -26.12
CA ILE A 29 -24.31 -5.96 -24.70
C ILE A 29 -25.76 -6.15 -24.22
N MET A 30 -26.55 -6.96 -24.92
CA MET A 30 -27.94 -7.28 -24.56
C MET A 30 -28.17 -8.77 -24.69
N SER A 31 -27.56 -9.53 -23.78
CA SER A 31 -28.23 -10.71 -23.23
C SER A 31 -29.11 -10.20 -22.08
N PRO A 32 -30.45 -10.35 -22.14
CA PRO A 32 -31.29 -10.17 -20.98
C PRO A 32 -30.78 -11.05 -19.83
N PRO A 33 -30.85 -10.60 -18.56
CA PRO A 33 -30.53 -11.48 -17.45
C PRO A 33 -31.40 -12.73 -17.55
N PRO A 34 -30.84 -13.96 -17.47
CA PRO A 34 -31.65 -15.14 -17.26
C PRO A 34 -32.48 -14.91 -16.00
N GLY A 35 -33.80 -14.98 -16.19
CA GLY A 35 -34.77 -14.65 -15.18
C GLY A 35 -34.56 -15.41 -13.88
N GLU A 36 -34.94 -14.75 -12.79
CA GLU A 36 -35.15 -15.35 -11.49
C GLU A 36 -35.81 -16.74 -11.59
N LYS A 37 -35.36 -17.62 -10.69
CA LYS A 37 -35.94 -18.91 -10.26
C LYS A 37 -35.15 -20.14 -10.70
N SER A 38 -34.11 -20.45 -9.94
CA SER A 38 -33.90 -21.83 -9.52
C SER A 38 -33.82 -21.82 -7.99
N PRO A 39 -34.87 -22.26 -7.27
CA PRO A 39 -34.72 -22.51 -5.85
C PRO A 39 -33.64 -23.59 -5.68
N LEU A 40 -32.66 -23.30 -4.83
CA LEU A 40 -31.73 -24.30 -4.34
C LEU A 40 -32.54 -25.33 -3.55
N VAL A 41 -32.93 -26.43 -4.20
CA VAL A 41 -33.52 -27.59 -3.53
C VAL A 41 -32.38 -28.27 -2.80
N VAL A 42 -32.19 -27.91 -1.53
CA VAL A 42 -31.38 -28.70 -0.61
C VAL A 42 -32.23 -29.91 -0.23
N ASP A 43 -31.97 -31.03 -0.88
CA ASP A 43 -32.53 -32.32 -0.47
C ASP A 43 -31.86 -32.72 0.85
N MET A 44 -32.56 -32.48 1.97
CA MET A 44 -32.12 -32.94 3.27
C MET A 44 -32.37 -34.45 3.34
N LEU A 45 -31.33 -35.24 3.09
CA LEU A 45 -31.36 -36.66 3.41
C LEU A 45 -31.74 -36.84 4.90
N PRO A 46 -32.68 -37.75 5.22
CA PRO A 46 -33.08 -38.03 6.60
C PRO A 46 -31.87 -38.38 7.48
N ALA A 47 -31.83 -37.81 8.68
CA ALA A 47 -30.79 -38.01 9.69
C ALA A 47 -30.89 -39.39 10.38
N ASP A 48 -31.18 -40.46 9.63
CA ASP A 48 -31.37 -41.81 10.16
C ASP A 48 -30.40 -42.86 9.58
N GLN A 49 -29.31 -42.43 8.94
CA GLN A 49 -28.21 -43.31 8.54
C GLN A 49 -26.86 -42.72 8.96
N VAL A 50 -26.73 -42.32 10.23
CA VAL A 50 -25.42 -42.24 10.90
C VAL A 50 -25.08 -43.65 11.37
N ALA A 51 -24.32 -44.38 10.56
CA ALA A 51 -23.73 -45.65 10.98
C ALA A 51 -22.71 -45.38 12.11
N PRO A 52 -22.73 -46.15 13.20
CA PRO A 52 -21.89 -45.90 14.37
C PRO A 52 -20.40 -46.17 14.10
N ALA A 53 -19.58 -45.34 14.74
CA ALA A 53 -18.13 -45.44 14.78
C ALA A 53 -17.64 -46.85 15.15
N ALA A 54 -16.70 -47.38 14.35
CA ALA A 54 -15.91 -48.55 14.69
C ALA A 54 -14.44 -48.17 14.78
N THR A 55 -13.97 -48.02 16.02
CA THR A 55 -12.57 -48.02 16.43
C THR A 55 -12.02 -49.46 16.38
N PRO A 56 -10.76 -49.66 15.95
CA PRO A 56 -9.94 -50.74 16.48
C PRO A 56 -8.87 -50.15 17.41
N ALA A 57 -8.91 -50.64 18.64
CA ALA A 57 -7.91 -50.40 19.66
C ALA A 57 -6.64 -51.24 19.41
N LYS A 58 -5.54 -50.74 19.99
CA LYS A 58 -4.47 -51.51 20.67
C LYS A 58 -3.26 -51.97 19.85
N GLN A 59 -2.21 -51.14 19.88
CA GLN A 59 -0.87 -51.58 20.32
C GLN A 59 -0.22 -50.52 21.22
N VAL A 60 -0.47 -50.64 22.52
CA VAL A 60 0.38 -50.07 23.57
C VAL A 60 1.08 -51.25 24.24
N GLN A 61 2.40 -51.37 24.04
CA GLN A 61 3.42 -51.67 25.06
C GLN A 61 4.73 -52.17 24.44
N ARG A 62 5.74 -51.30 24.44
CA ARG A 62 7.11 -51.58 24.92
C ARG A 62 7.74 -50.21 25.19
N LYS A 63 7.50 -49.66 26.38
CA LYS A 63 8.32 -49.80 27.59
C LYS A 63 9.70 -49.18 27.39
N ALA A 64 9.77 -47.95 27.91
CA ALA A 64 10.91 -47.25 28.48
C ALA A 64 12.25 -48.01 28.49
N ALA A 65 13.22 -47.42 27.81
CA ALA A 65 14.62 -47.52 28.17
C ALA A 65 15.26 -46.14 27.96
N ALA A 66 15.68 -45.57 29.09
CA ALA A 66 16.85 -44.72 29.28
C ALA A 66 16.99 -43.44 28.44
N GLY A 67 17.07 -42.33 29.16
CA GLY A 67 17.42 -41.03 28.60
C GLY A 67 18.75 -41.07 27.86
N SER A 68 18.76 -40.44 26.69
CA SER A 68 20.01 -40.00 26.07
C SER A 68 20.10 -38.50 26.30
N ALA A 69 20.99 -38.15 27.22
CA ALA A 69 21.41 -36.80 27.50
C ALA A 69 21.72 -36.05 26.20
N SER A 70 21.33 -34.78 26.16
CA SER A 70 21.83 -33.81 25.20
C SER A 70 23.35 -33.87 25.16
N THR A 71 23.91 -34.46 24.11
CA THR A 71 25.32 -34.28 23.79
C THR A 71 25.47 -32.86 23.27
N THR A 72 25.78 -31.95 24.19
CA THR A 72 26.41 -30.68 23.88
C THR A 72 27.66 -30.98 23.06
N THR A 73 27.63 -30.68 21.78
CA THR A 73 28.84 -30.58 20.95
C THR A 73 29.80 -29.60 21.62
N PRO A 74 31.04 -29.99 21.95
CA PRO A 74 32.02 -29.06 22.47
C PRO A 74 32.34 -28.06 21.35
N VAL A 75 31.96 -26.79 21.56
CA VAL A 75 32.44 -25.68 20.76
C VAL A 75 33.93 -25.57 21.04
N THR A 76 34.74 -25.96 20.06
CA THR A 76 36.19 -25.72 20.10
C THR A 76 36.41 -24.20 20.18
N PRO A 77 37.16 -23.70 21.18
CA PRO A 77 37.57 -22.31 21.19
C PRO A 77 38.40 -22.02 19.95
N VAL A 78 37.87 -21.20 19.04
CA VAL A 78 38.65 -20.65 17.92
C VAL A 78 39.71 -19.73 18.52
N ALA A 79 40.98 -19.98 18.21
CA ALA A 79 42.08 -19.12 18.61
C ALA A 79 41.85 -17.69 18.07
N PRO A 80 42.19 -16.64 18.84
CA PRO A 80 42.11 -15.28 18.33
C PRO A 80 42.96 -15.16 17.05
N PRO A 81 42.48 -14.43 16.02
CA PRO A 81 43.26 -14.21 14.82
C PRO A 81 44.55 -13.45 15.17
N PRO A 82 45.67 -13.72 14.47
CA PRO A 82 46.90 -12.99 14.68
C PRO A 82 46.71 -11.50 14.39
N ASP A 83 47.32 -10.65 15.22
CA ASP A 83 47.39 -9.21 14.97
C ASP A 83 48.14 -8.95 13.66
N ILE A 84 47.37 -8.63 12.61
CA ILE A 84 47.92 -8.19 11.33
C ILE A 84 48.30 -6.71 11.53
N PRO A 85 49.56 -6.30 11.27
CA PRO A 85 49.92 -4.89 11.33
C PRO A 85 49.05 -4.08 10.35
N PRO A 86 48.68 -2.84 10.69
CA PRO A 86 47.87 -2.01 9.81
C PRO A 86 48.59 -1.84 8.46
N PRO A 87 47.87 -1.98 7.33
CA PRO A 87 48.48 -1.81 6.02
C PRO A 87 49.05 -0.39 5.90
N PRO A 88 50.16 -0.22 5.15
CA PRO A 88 50.74 1.11 4.91
C PRO A 88 49.70 2.02 4.24
N PRO A 89 49.73 3.33 4.53
CA PRO A 89 48.82 4.29 3.90
C PRO A 89 49.02 4.24 2.38
N VAL A 90 47.98 3.80 1.68
CA VAL A 90 47.93 3.82 0.22
C VAL A 90 47.88 5.27 -0.26
N PRO A 91 48.73 5.68 -1.22
CA PRO A 91 48.65 7.02 -1.79
C PRO A 91 47.30 7.20 -2.49
N VAL A 92 46.58 8.26 -2.10
CA VAL A 92 45.38 8.75 -2.78
C VAL A 92 45.75 9.26 -4.17
N THR A 93 45.79 8.36 -5.15
CA THR A 93 45.69 8.78 -6.54
C THR A 93 44.23 9.08 -6.82
N PRO A 94 43.90 10.22 -7.46
CA PRO A 94 42.52 10.54 -7.80
C PRO A 94 42.05 9.57 -8.89
N SER A 95 41.44 8.46 -8.47
CA SER A 95 40.77 7.53 -9.36
C SER A 95 39.47 8.17 -9.83
N ASN A 96 39.38 8.40 -11.14
CA ASN A 96 38.20 8.75 -11.93
C ASN A 96 37.15 7.61 -12.01
N ASP A 97 37.18 6.69 -11.06
CA ASP A 97 36.23 5.58 -10.95
C ASP A 97 34.89 6.07 -10.39
N VAL A 98 33.77 5.50 -10.86
CA VAL A 98 32.41 5.91 -10.45
C VAL A 98 32.24 5.82 -8.92
N TRP A 99 32.98 4.91 -8.29
CA TRP A 99 33.01 4.70 -6.85
C TRP A 99 33.63 5.85 -6.05
N SER A 100 34.42 6.75 -6.64
CA SER A 100 34.94 7.94 -5.95
C SER A 100 33.92 9.10 -5.89
N LYS A 101 32.79 8.98 -6.60
CA LYS A 101 31.65 9.91 -6.48
C LYS A 101 30.62 9.47 -5.44
N VAL A 102 30.80 8.30 -4.82
CA VAL A 102 29.93 7.80 -3.77
C VAL A 102 30.57 8.13 -2.42
N ILE A 103 29.82 8.79 -1.54
CA ILE A 103 30.29 9.09 -0.18
C ILE A 103 30.38 7.77 0.59
N PRO A 104 31.57 7.35 1.06
CA PRO A 104 31.69 6.16 1.89
C PRO A 104 31.06 6.46 3.26
N MET A 105 29.91 5.84 3.55
CA MET A 105 29.26 5.91 4.85
C MET A 105 29.52 4.63 5.64
N THR A 106 29.85 4.75 6.92
CA THR A 106 29.98 3.58 7.80
C THR A 106 28.59 3.11 8.25
N GLY A 107 28.47 1.86 8.70
CA GLY A 107 27.19 1.33 9.21
C GLY A 107 26.59 2.16 10.36
N ARG A 108 27.43 2.87 11.12
CA ARG A 108 27.01 3.80 12.18
C ARG A 108 26.41 5.09 11.62
N ASP A 109 26.91 5.56 10.49
CA ASP A 109 26.40 6.76 9.81
C ASP A 109 25.03 6.47 9.18
N PHE A 110 24.81 5.26 8.65
CA PHE A 110 23.49 4.81 8.21
C PHE A 110 22.48 4.73 9.36
N ALA A 111 22.89 4.22 10.53
CA ALA A 111 22.03 4.14 11.71
C ALA A 111 21.63 5.53 12.24
N ARG A 112 22.49 6.54 12.11
CA ARG A 112 22.20 7.94 12.49
C ARG A 112 21.30 8.65 11.48
N ALA A 113 21.38 8.28 10.21
CA ALA A 113 20.51 8.80 9.16
C ALA A 113 19.14 8.08 9.10
N ALA A 114 18.94 7.01 9.87
CA ALA A 114 17.68 6.31 9.95
C ALA A 114 16.64 7.15 10.70
N ILE A 115 15.71 7.76 9.94
CA ILE A 115 14.54 8.44 10.50
C ILE A 115 13.54 7.35 10.89
N THR A 116 13.60 6.90 12.14
CA THR A 116 12.57 6.03 12.72
C THR A 116 11.33 6.88 13.00
N PRO A 117 10.16 6.60 12.39
CA PRO A 117 8.94 7.30 12.73
C PRO A 117 8.56 6.97 14.18
N GLY A 118 8.60 7.96 15.08
CA GLY A 118 7.99 7.86 16.41
C GLY A 118 8.91 7.86 17.63
N THR A 119 10.25 7.96 17.49
CA THR A 119 11.12 8.15 18.66
C THR A 119 12.01 9.39 18.49
N ARG A 120 11.60 10.50 19.12
CA ARG A 120 12.47 11.65 19.34
C ARG A 120 13.61 11.22 20.26
N SER A 121 14.75 10.85 19.71
CA SER A 121 16.00 10.84 20.48
C SER A 121 16.40 12.28 20.71
N ALA A 122 16.32 12.73 21.96
CA ALA A 122 16.86 13.99 22.41
C ALA A 122 18.36 14.03 22.09
N SER A 123 18.75 14.93 21.20
CA SER A 123 20.11 15.48 21.20
C SER A 123 19.97 16.97 21.43
N GLU A 124 20.44 17.41 22.60
CA GLU A 124 20.72 18.81 22.92
C GLU A 124 21.43 19.50 21.76
N GLY A 125 20.78 20.53 21.24
CA GLY A 125 21.30 21.45 20.25
C GLY A 125 20.58 22.76 20.43
N THR A 126 21.17 23.62 21.26
CA THR A 126 20.79 25.01 21.51
C THR A 126 20.61 25.77 20.19
N GLY A 127 19.35 25.99 19.81
CA GLY A 127 18.95 26.84 18.69
C GLY A 127 17.74 27.65 19.10
N ARG A 128 18.00 28.85 19.62
CA ARG A 128 16.98 29.87 19.91
C ARG A 128 16.35 30.26 18.57
N SER A 129 15.04 30.10 18.44
CA SER A 129 14.26 30.77 17.40
C SER A 129 12.91 31.09 18.02
N ASP A 130 12.81 32.31 18.52
CA ASP A 130 11.55 32.95 18.85
C ASP A 130 10.70 33.04 17.58
N ALA A 131 9.50 32.46 17.61
CA ALA A 131 8.41 32.82 16.72
C ALA A 131 7.10 32.75 17.53
N THR A 132 6.78 33.89 18.13
CA THR A 132 5.48 34.26 18.66
C THR A 132 4.48 34.51 17.54
N GLY A 133 3.21 34.15 17.79
CA GLY A 133 2.03 34.42 16.97
C GLY A 133 1.51 33.16 16.27
N ASP A 134 0.24 32.80 16.27
CA ASP A 134 -1.00 33.47 16.68
C ASP A 134 -2.10 32.39 16.76
N SER A 135 -3.14 32.65 17.54
CA SER A 135 -4.25 31.74 17.82
C SER A 135 -5.24 31.70 16.66
N GLY A 136 -5.79 30.52 16.32
CA GLY A 136 -7.09 30.44 15.66
C GLY A 136 -7.28 29.35 14.61
N ASP A 137 -8.17 28.41 14.96
CA ASP A 137 -9.08 27.65 14.09
C ASP A 137 -8.57 26.51 13.17
N GLY A 138 -8.99 25.30 13.58
CA GLY A 138 -9.36 24.20 12.68
C GLY A 138 -8.37 23.06 12.69
N ASP A 139 -8.62 22.06 13.54
CA ASP A 139 -7.85 20.82 13.65
C ASP A 139 -7.75 20.14 12.28
N ALA A 140 -6.59 20.26 11.65
CA ALA A 140 -6.16 19.40 10.57
C ALA A 140 -4.71 19.01 10.87
N ASP A 141 -4.53 17.82 11.44
CA ASP A 141 -3.22 17.25 11.71
C ASP A 141 -2.44 17.20 10.40
N SER A 142 -1.42 18.06 10.30
CA SER A 142 -0.55 18.16 9.13
C SER A 142 0.83 17.65 9.50
N ASP A 143 1.26 16.56 8.87
CA ASP A 143 2.65 16.12 9.01
C ASP A 143 3.51 16.89 8.03
N ALA A 144 4.45 17.68 8.57
CA ALA A 144 5.39 18.49 7.82
C ALA A 144 6.52 17.67 7.14
N GLY A 145 6.46 16.33 7.15
CA GLY A 145 7.51 15.48 6.61
C GLY A 145 6.94 14.26 5.90
N GLY A 146 7.00 14.26 4.57
CA GLY A 146 6.53 13.15 3.73
C GLY A 146 5.50 13.53 2.66
N GLY A 147 5.43 14.82 2.29
CA GLY A 147 4.55 15.30 1.21
C GLY A 147 4.76 14.53 -0.10
N SER A 148 3.67 14.39 -0.86
CA SER A 148 3.42 13.63 -2.10
C SER A 148 4.46 13.76 -3.25
N GLY A 149 5.76 13.69 -2.95
CA GLY A 149 6.88 13.90 -3.86
C GLY A 149 7.20 15.37 -4.19
N GLY A 150 6.50 16.36 -3.62
CA GLY A 150 6.59 17.77 -4.05
C GLY A 150 6.77 18.84 -2.96
N GLY A 151 6.97 18.46 -1.69
CA GLY A 151 7.13 19.43 -0.59
C GLY A 151 5.86 20.17 -0.16
N GLU A 152 4.71 19.90 -0.80
CA GLU A 152 3.40 20.40 -0.38
C GLU A 152 2.95 19.74 0.93
N ARG A 153 2.17 20.50 1.72
CA ARG A 153 1.59 20.01 2.98
C ARG A 153 0.67 18.84 2.75
N LEU A 154 0.84 17.80 3.56
CA LEU A 154 0.04 16.59 3.54
C LEU A 154 -0.85 16.55 4.79
N TYR A 155 -2.16 16.61 4.58
CA TYR A 155 -3.17 16.57 5.65
C TYR A 155 -3.66 15.14 5.88
N ALA A 156 -4.06 14.79 7.09
CA ALA A 156 -4.83 13.56 7.30
C ALA A 156 -6.17 13.63 6.54
N ALA A 157 -6.61 12.51 5.95
CA ALA A 157 -7.87 12.45 5.22
C ALA A 157 -9.06 12.26 6.17
N ASP A 158 -10.02 13.19 6.09
CA ASP A 158 -11.30 13.06 6.79
C ASP A 158 -12.36 12.40 5.89
N TRP A 159 -13.16 11.49 6.44
CA TRP A 159 -14.09 10.68 5.64
C TRP A 159 -15.50 11.24 5.61
N HIS A 160 -16.02 11.51 4.41
CA HIS A 160 -17.42 11.81 4.21
C HIS A 160 -18.24 10.51 4.17
N ARG A 161 -17.71 9.50 3.47
CA ARG A 161 -18.20 8.12 3.52
C ARG A 161 -17.00 7.19 3.45
N ARG A 162 -16.84 6.35 4.47
CA ARG A 162 -15.82 5.30 4.48
C ARG A 162 -16.16 4.21 3.46
N PRO A 163 -15.19 3.72 2.68
CA PRO A 163 -15.41 2.59 1.78
C PRO A 163 -15.70 1.33 2.58
N THR A 164 -16.51 0.45 2.00
CA THR A 164 -16.83 -0.84 2.59
C THR A 164 -15.71 -1.86 2.33
N HIS A 165 -15.68 -2.93 3.11
CA HIS A 165 -14.71 -4.00 2.86
C HIS A 165 -14.87 -4.63 1.47
N ALA A 166 -16.11 -4.85 1.01
CA ALA A 166 -16.39 -5.39 -0.31
C ALA A 166 -15.84 -4.48 -1.43
N GLU A 167 -16.04 -3.17 -1.28
CA GLU A 167 -15.52 -2.13 -2.20
C GLU A 167 -13.98 -2.13 -2.27
N LEU A 168 -13.28 -2.44 -1.18
CA LEU A 168 -11.82 -2.51 -1.13
C LEU A 168 -11.26 -3.88 -1.55
N SER A 169 -11.98 -4.97 -1.26
CA SER A 169 -11.54 -6.35 -1.46
C SER A 169 -11.25 -6.68 -2.93
N THR A 170 -11.95 -6.04 -3.85
CA THR A 170 -11.80 -6.26 -5.30
C THR A 170 -10.44 -5.80 -5.84
N TYR A 171 -9.76 -4.90 -5.13
CA TYR A 171 -8.47 -4.34 -5.53
C TYR A 171 -7.28 -5.02 -4.86
N LEU A 172 -7.52 -5.94 -3.92
CA LEU A 172 -6.45 -6.64 -3.21
C LEU A 172 -5.75 -7.66 -4.14
N PRO A 173 -4.42 -7.81 -4.03
CA PRO A 173 -3.70 -8.91 -4.67
C PRO A 173 -4.24 -10.28 -4.25
N ARG A 174 -4.17 -11.28 -5.15
CA ARG A 174 -4.70 -12.65 -4.92
C ARG A 174 -4.21 -13.32 -3.64
N HIS A 175 -3.01 -12.99 -3.18
CA HIS A 175 -2.38 -13.54 -1.96
C HIS A 175 -1.99 -12.42 -0.99
N ALA A 176 -2.81 -11.36 -0.91
CA ALA A 176 -2.58 -10.26 0.00
C ALA A 176 -2.48 -10.75 1.45
N GLN A 177 -1.43 -10.31 2.13
CA GLN A 177 -1.27 -10.52 3.57
C GLN A 177 -1.87 -9.33 4.33
N PRO A 178 -2.29 -9.52 5.59
CA PRO A 178 -2.65 -8.43 6.47
C PRO A 178 -1.55 -7.36 6.54
N GLY A 179 -1.95 -6.10 6.63
CA GLY A 179 -1.02 -4.99 6.54
C GLY A 179 -1.73 -3.67 6.28
N TRP A 180 -0.99 -2.65 5.87
CA TRP A 180 -1.56 -1.36 5.52
C TRP A 180 -1.01 -0.86 4.19
N GLY A 181 -1.83 -0.09 3.48
CA GLY A 181 -1.47 0.66 2.30
C GLY A 181 -1.80 2.12 2.51
N GLU A 182 -0.91 3.00 2.07
CA GLU A 182 -1.05 4.44 2.24
C GLU A 182 -0.80 5.18 0.93
N VAL A 183 -1.72 6.08 0.61
CA VAL A 183 -1.66 6.92 -0.59
C VAL A 183 -1.84 8.38 -0.23
N ALA A 184 -1.15 9.25 -0.97
CA ALA A 184 -1.40 10.68 -0.97
C ALA A 184 -2.25 11.01 -2.19
N CYS A 185 -3.43 11.59 -1.99
CA CYS A 185 -4.32 12.00 -3.08
C CYS A 185 -4.63 13.49 -3.01
N ARG A 186 -5.01 14.08 -4.14
CA ARG A 186 -5.40 15.47 -4.24
C ARG A 186 -6.92 15.62 -4.15
N THR A 187 -7.42 16.50 -3.29
CA THR A 187 -8.87 16.70 -3.11
C THR A 187 -9.49 17.44 -4.30
N ILE A 188 -10.69 17.04 -4.71
CA ILE A 188 -11.47 17.67 -5.79
C ILE A 188 -12.91 17.95 -5.30
N PRO A 189 -13.70 18.77 -6.03
CA PRO A 189 -15.08 19.03 -5.66
C PRO A 189 -15.92 17.74 -5.52
N ASN A 190 -17.04 17.85 -4.80
CA ASN A 190 -17.95 16.73 -4.48
C ASN A 190 -17.33 15.64 -3.60
N ASN A 191 -16.45 16.04 -2.67
CA ASN A 191 -15.77 15.16 -1.71
C ASN A 191 -15.06 13.99 -2.39
N GLN A 192 -14.39 14.23 -3.52
CA GLN A 192 -13.66 13.20 -4.25
C GLN A 192 -12.16 13.48 -4.21
N VAL A 193 -11.37 12.52 -4.70
CA VAL A 193 -9.92 12.66 -4.83
C VAL A 193 -9.44 12.28 -6.22
N THR A 194 -8.30 12.85 -6.62
CA THR A 194 -7.59 12.59 -7.87
C THR A 194 -6.08 12.53 -7.63
N ASP A 195 -5.29 12.23 -8.67
CA ASP A 195 -3.83 12.29 -8.67
C ASP A 195 -3.17 11.50 -7.52
N CYS A 196 -3.74 10.35 -7.19
CA CYS A 196 -3.28 9.52 -6.07
C CYS A 196 -1.90 8.89 -6.32
N ARG A 197 -1.01 9.03 -5.34
CA ARG A 197 0.36 8.50 -5.32
C ARG A 197 0.56 7.57 -4.14
N GLU A 198 1.27 6.48 -4.35
CA GLU A 198 1.62 5.53 -3.29
C GLU A 198 2.76 6.13 -2.45
N ILE A 199 2.55 6.25 -1.14
CA ILE A 199 3.54 6.86 -0.23
C ILE A 199 4.06 5.87 0.82
N GLY A 200 3.32 4.79 1.10
CA GLY A 200 3.74 3.80 2.08
C GLY A 200 2.93 2.51 2.05
N GLN A 201 3.51 1.43 2.55
CA GLN A 201 2.85 0.16 2.80
C GLN A 201 3.61 -0.64 3.86
N SER A 202 2.92 -1.57 4.55
CA SER A 202 3.50 -2.36 5.65
C SER A 202 4.71 -3.22 5.22
N ALA A 203 4.59 -3.94 4.12
CA ALA A 203 5.64 -4.78 3.55
C ALA A 203 5.93 -4.34 2.12
N ARG A 204 7.20 -4.09 1.78
CA ARG A 204 7.59 -3.72 0.42
C ARG A 204 7.16 -4.81 -0.58
N GLY A 205 6.51 -4.40 -1.67
CA GLY A 205 6.02 -5.32 -2.70
C GLY A 205 4.70 -6.03 -2.37
N SER A 206 4.06 -5.75 -1.22
CA SER A 206 2.75 -6.33 -0.87
C SER A 206 1.58 -5.92 -1.77
N GLY A 207 1.75 -4.89 -2.62
CA GLY A 207 0.70 -4.35 -3.48
C GLY A 207 -0.43 -3.62 -2.75
N LEU A 208 -0.36 -3.44 -1.42
CA LEU A 208 -1.45 -2.82 -0.64
C LEU A 208 -1.65 -1.34 -0.97
N ALA A 209 -0.58 -0.54 -1.11
CA ALA A 209 -0.71 0.86 -1.52
C ALA A 209 -1.32 0.99 -2.93
N GLY A 210 -0.90 0.11 -3.85
CA GLY A 210 -1.47 -0.01 -5.19
C GLY A 210 -2.97 -0.32 -5.16
N ALA A 211 -3.40 -1.25 -4.31
CA ALA A 211 -4.82 -1.58 -4.12
C ALA A 211 -5.63 -0.37 -3.66
N VAL A 212 -5.11 0.39 -2.68
CA VAL A 212 -5.74 1.63 -2.20
C VAL A 212 -5.81 2.68 -3.31
N ARG A 213 -4.74 2.87 -4.10
CA ARG A 213 -4.73 3.80 -5.22
C ARG A 213 -5.78 3.44 -6.27
N GLN A 214 -5.89 2.15 -6.62
CA GLN A 214 -6.89 1.68 -7.59
C GLN A 214 -8.32 1.81 -7.06
N ALA A 215 -8.51 1.70 -5.75
CA ALA A 215 -9.77 1.95 -5.08
C ALA A 215 -10.08 3.43 -4.86
N ALA A 216 -9.16 4.37 -5.14
CA ALA A 216 -9.32 5.75 -4.67
C ALA A 216 -10.45 6.53 -5.35
N TRP A 217 -10.84 6.16 -6.56
CA TRP A 217 -11.90 6.85 -7.32
C TRP A 217 -13.30 6.76 -6.68
N GLN A 218 -13.54 5.76 -5.82
CA GLN A 218 -14.79 5.59 -5.09
C GLN A 218 -14.77 6.28 -3.71
N PHE A 219 -13.62 6.78 -3.26
CA PHE A 219 -13.49 7.37 -1.93
C PHE A 219 -14.22 8.70 -1.83
N ARG A 220 -14.88 8.90 -0.69
CA ARG A 220 -15.56 10.16 -0.38
C ARG A 220 -14.89 10.81 0.82
N ILE A 221 -14.06 11.81 0.55
CA ILE A 221 -13.18 12.47 1.53
C ILE A 221 -13.58 13.94 1.65
N LEU A 222 -13.71 14.43 2.89
CA LEU A 222 -13.89 15.86 3.14
C LEU A 222 -12.55 16.57 2.86
N PRO A 223 -12.54 17.60 2.00
CA PRO A 223 -11.36 18.44 1.85
C PRO A 223 -11.02 19.12 3.18
N PRO A 224 -9.73 19.23 3.53
CA PRO A 224 -9.29 19.93 4.73
C PRO A 224 -9.79 21.37 4.69
N ARG A 225 -10.15 21.92 5.85
CA ARG A 225 -10.67 23.28 5.97
C ARG A 225 -9.67 24.15 6.70
N VAL A 226 -9.41 25.33 6.16
CA VAL A 226 -8.61 26.38 6.84
C VAL A 226 -9.43 27.65 6.85
N GLY A 227 -9.66 28.22 8.03
CA GLY A 227 -10.56 29.38 8.20
C GLY A 227 -11.99 29.11 7.70
N GLY A 228 -12.50 27.90 7.92
CA GLY A 228 -13.86 27.49 7.54
C GLY A 228 -14.11 27.22 6.05
N LYS A 229 -13.12 27.43 5.18
CA LYS A 229 -13.24 27.21 3.73
C LYS A 229 -12.62 25.87 3.31
N PRO A 230 -13.28 25.05 2.47
CA PRO A 230 -12.72 23.80 1.97
C PRO A 230 -11.56 24.08 1.01
N LEU A 231 -10.41 23.46 1.26
CA LEU A 231 -9.23 23.56 0.42
C LEU A 231 -9.25 22.49 -0.67
N ILE A 232 -9.79 22.86 -1.83
CA ILE A 232 -9.74 22.02 -3.03
C ILE A 232 -8.34 22.04 -3.64
N GLY A 233 -7.86 20.90 -4.11
CA GLY A 233 -6.52 20.77 -4.69
C GLY A 233 -5.44 20.54 -3.63
N SER A 234 -5.79 20.32 -2.38
CA SER A 234 -4.87 20.00 -1.29
C SER A 234 -4.53 18.50 -1.27
N TRP A 235 -3.34 18.16 -0.79
CA TRP A 235 -2.92 16.77 -0.63
C TRP A 235 -3.41 16.21 0.71
N VAL A 236 -4.06 15.05 0.65
CA VAL A 236 -4.53 14.29 1.80
C VAL A 236 -3.89 12.90 1.82
N ARG A 237 -3.57 12.42 3.02
CA ARG A 237 -3.01 11.10 3.28
C ARG A 237 -4.13 10.15 3.69
N ILE A 238 -4.22 9.04 2.99
CA ILE A 238 -5.26 8.03 3.16
C ILE A 238 -4.56 6.73 3.51
N ARG A 239 -4.84 6.20 4.71
CA ARG A 239 -4.31 4.92 5.17
C ARG A 239 -5.44 3.90 5.31
N ILE A 240 -5.25 2.74 4.71
CA ILE A 240 -6.18 1.61 4.80
C ILE A 240 -5.42 0.43 5.40
N THR A 241 -5.96 -0.12 6.48
CA THR A 241 -5.42 -1.28 7.18
C THR A 241 -6.24 -2.50 6.84
N TYR A 242 -5.63 -3.51 6.22
CA TYR A 242 -6.23 -4.79 5.91
C TYR A 242 -5.90 -5.81 6.99
N THR A 243 -6.92 -6.46 7.53
CA THR A 243 -6.83 -7.52 8.55
C THR A 243 -7.52 -8.78 8.04
N ASP A 244 -7.33 -9.91 8.71
CA ASP A 244 -8.05 -11.15 8.39
C ASP A 244 -9.57 -11.01 8.52
N ALA A 245 -10.04 -10.07 9.35
CA ALA A 245 -11.45 -9.74 9.52
C ALA A 245 -11.98 -8.73 8.49
N GLY A 246 -11.11 -8.14 7.66
CA GLY A 246 -11.45 -7.18 6.62
C GLY A 246 -10.62 -5.90 6.64
N ALA A 247 -11.04 -4.92 5.82
CA ALA A 247 -10.35 -3.64 5.66
C ALA A 247 -10.93 -2.59 6.61
N ALA A 248 -10.05 -1.96 7.40
CA ALA A 248 -10.31 -0.86 8.30
C ALA A 248 -9.69 0.42 7.74
N VAL A 249 -10.38 1.53 7.97
CA VAL A 249 -10.00 2.86 7.50
C VAL A 249 -9.56 3.66 8.72
N GLU A 250 -8.35 4.22 8.68
CA GLU A 250 -7.77 5.03 9.76
C GLU A 250 -7.76 6.52 9.39
#